data_AF-A0A359E4N7-F1
#
_entry.id   AF-A0A359E4N7-F1
#
_cell.length_a   1.000
_cell.length_b   1.000
_cell.length_c   1.000
_cell.angle_alpha   90.00
_cell.angle_beta   90.00
_cell.angle_gamma   90.00
#
_symmetry.space_group_name_H-M   'P 1'
#
loop_
_entity.id
_entity.type
_entity.pdbx_description
1 polymer ?
#
loop_
_entity_poly.entity_id
_entity_poly.type
_entity_poly.pdbx_seq_one_letter_code
_entity_poly.pdbx_strand_id
1 'polypeptide(L)' 'ITNSYTLSEVTFKNPDLLQGESFYADWDRTHSFNSSLEYRIIPNLKTFLNLTLSSGSPNRLYFLGVEEQQRLDSY' A
#
# COMPACT_ATOMS: atom_id res chain seq x y z
N ILE A 1 18.12 -13.81 -2.28
CA ILE A 1 17.21 -12.67 -2.47
C ILE A 1 15.80 -13.24 -2.50
N THR A 2 14.90 -12.68 -1.70
CA THR A 2 13.49 -13.06 -1.64
C THR A 2 12.67 -11.86 -2.05
N ASN A 3 11.79 -12.03 -3.03
CA ASN A 3 10.91 -10.97 -3.51
C ASN A 3 9.46 -11.42 -3.31
N SER A 4 8.61 -10.49 -2.89
CA SER A 4 7.17 -10.70 -2.85
C SER A 4 6.44 -9.47 -3.39
N TYR A 5 5.34 -9.72 -4.08
CA TYR A 5 4.46 -8.70 -4.59
C TYR A 5 3.04 -9.01 -4.14
N THR A 6 2.32 -7.99 -3.70
CA THR A 6 0.95 -8.08 -3.23
C THR A 6 0.13 -7.05 -3.97
N LEU A 7 -0.96 -7.54 -4.56
CA LEU A 7 -2.06 -6.72 -5.08
C LEU A 7 -3.25 -6.93 -4.14
N SER A 8 -3.67 -5.89 -3.43
CA SER A 8 -4.82 -5.95 -2.50
C SER A 8 -5.81 -4.83 -2.77
N GLU A 9 -7.07 -5.09 -2.45
CA GLU A 9 -8.12 -4.08 -2.46
C GLU A 9 -9.05 -4.32 -1.27
N VAL A 10 -9.19 -3.31 -0.42
CA VAL A 10 -10.07 -3.33 0.75
C VAL A 10 -11.13 -2.25 0.59
N THR A 11 -12.37 -2.72 0.45
CA THR A 11 -13.56 -1.88 0.31
C THR A 11 -14.52 -2.17 1.46
N PHE A 12 -15.03 -1.12 2.06
CA PHE A 12 -16.04 -1.16 3.13
C PHE A 12 -17.37 -0.68 2.61
N LYS A 13 -18.44 -1.24 3.16
CA LYS A 13 -19.81 -0.76 2.95
C LYS A 13 -20.55 -0.80 4.27
N ASN A 14 -21.13 0.33 4.67
CA ASN A 14 -21.91 0.42 5.89
C ASN A 14 -23.19 1.23 5.60
N PRO A 15 -24.40 0.66 5.75
CA PRO A 15 -25.66 1.38 5.54
C PRO A 15 -25.83 2.64 6.39
N ASP A 16 -25.20 2.69 7.56
CA ASP A 16 -25.34 3.78 8.53
C ASP A 16 -24.28 4.88 8.36
N LEU A 17 -23.28 4.68 7.48
CA LEU A 17 -22.20 5.63 7.21
C LEU A 17 -22.14 5.97 5.72
N LEU A 18 -21.74 7.20 5.38
CA LEU A 18 -21.57 7.64 3.99
C LEU A 18 -22.77 7.31 3.09
N GLN A 19 -23.99 7.41 3.63
CA GLN A 19 -25.25 7.16 2.93
C GLN A 19 -25.37 5.73 2.35
N GLY A 20 -24.63 4.75 2.88
CA GLY A 20 -24.64 3.38 2.40
C GLY A 20 -23.70 3.11 1.22
N GLU A 21 -22.92 4.11 0.79
CA GLU A 21 -21.95 3.97 -0.29
C GLU A 21 -20.72 3.15 0.13
N SER A 22 -20.09 2.56 -0.88
CA SER A 22 -18.82 1.85 -0.69
C SER A 22 -17.67 2.85 -0.56
N PHE A 23 -16.75 2.62 0.38
CA PHE A 23 -15.57 3.45 0.57
C PHE A 23 -14.32 2.60 0.77
N TYR A 24 -13.17 3.13 0.36
CA TYR A 24 -11.89 2.45 0.45
C TYR A 24 -11.24 2.61 1.83
N ALA A 25 -10.45 1.62 2.24
CA ALA A 25 -9.65 1.75 3.46
C ALA A 25 -8.46 2.70 3.21
N ASP A 26 -8.32 3.72 4.06
CA ASP A 26 -7.27 4.75 3.90
C ASP A 26 -5.83 4.19 3.97
N TRP A 27 -5.65 3.11 4.73
CA TRP A 27 -4.39 2.43 4.90
C TRP A 27 -4.13 1.36 3.82
N ASP A 28 -5.12 1.07 2.96
CA ASP A 28 -4.91 0.10 1.89
C ASP A 28 -3.84 0.61 0.92
N ARG A 29 -2.97 -0.30 0.53
CA ARG A 29 -1.85 -0.07 -0.37
C ARG A 29 -1.97 -1.09 -1.48
N THR A 30 -2.72 -0.69 -2.50
CA THR A 30 -3.05 -1.49 -3.68
C THR A 30 -1.91 -2.34 -4.17
N HIS A 31 -0.76 -1.71 -4.41
CA HIS A 31 0.43 -2.36 -4.88
C HIS A 31 1.46 -2.30 -3.77
N SER A 32 1.95 -3.45 -3.36
CA SER A 32 3.05 -3.54 -2.40
C SER A 32 4.09 -4.51 -2.91
N PHE A 33 5.33 -4.04 -3.02
CA PHE A 33 6.50 -4.82 -3.42
C PHE A 33 7.50 -4.86 -2.27
N ASN A 34 7.97 -6.04 -1.92
CA ASN A 34 9.01 -6.24 -0.92
C ASN A 34 10.16 -7.05 -1.52
N SER A 35 11.39 -6.62 -1.25
CA SER A 35 12.60 -7.34 -1.62
C SER A 35 13.54 -7.40 -0.44
N SER A 36 13.91 -8.62 -0.05
CA SER A 36 14.85 -8.87 1.04
C SER A 36 16.09 -9.59 0.50
N LEU A 37 17.26 -9.03 0.78
CA LEU A 37 18.56 -9.61 0.48
C LEU A 37 19.28 -9.90 1.79
N GLU A 38 19.73 -11.14 1.90
CA GLU A 38 20.63 -11.56 2.96
C GLU A 38 21.96 -11.98 2.30
N TYR A 39 23.06 -11.42 2.77
CA TYR A 39 24.39 -11.72 2.24
C TYR A 39 25.39 -11.92 3.36
N ARG A 40 26.29 -12.88 3.19
CA ARG A 40 27.40 -13.14 4.13
C ARG A 40 28.67 -12.58 3.51
N ILE A 41 29.21 -11.50 4.07
CA ILE A 41 30.43 -10.85 3.56
C ILE A 41 31.67 -11.66 3.93
N ILE A 42 31.75 -12.08 5.19
CA ILE A 42 32.76 -12.99 5.75
C ILE A 42 32.06 -13.96 6.71
N PRO A 43 32.69 -15.10 7.12
CA PRO A 43 32.02 -16.11 7.94
C PRO A 43 31.29 -15.57 9.17
N ASN A 44 31.81 -14.48 9.76
CA ASN A 44 31.31 -13.86 10.99
C ASN A 44 30.56 -12.54 10.76
N LEU A 45 30.33 -12.11 9.51
CA LEU A 45 29.58 -10.89 9.19
C LEU A 45 28.50 -11.17 8.15
N LYS A 46 27.26 -10.95 8.57
CA LYS A 46 26.07 -11.04 7.72
C LYS A 46 25.46 -9.66 7.57
N THR A 47 25.03 -9.32 6.37
CA THR A 47 24.24 -8.13 6.08
C THR A 47 22.85 -8.52 5.64
N PHE A 48 21.90 -7.66 6.00
CA PHE A 48 20.52 -7.77 5.60
C PHE A 48 20.08 -6.43 5.03
N LEU A 49 19.45 -6.48 3.86
CA LEU A 49 18.88 -5.32 3.19
C LEU A 49 17.41 -5.63 2.88
N ASN A 50 16.53 -4.70 3.21
CA ASN A 50 15.11 -4.80 2.92
C ASN A 50 14.63 -3.54 2.20
N LEU A 51 13.92 -3.73 1.11
CA LEU A 51 13.30 -2.69 0.31
C LEU A 51 11.80 -2.94 0.26
N THR A 52 11.03 -1.93 0.65
CA THR A 52 9.56 -1.94 0.58
C THR A 52 9.10 -0.76 -0.25
N LEU A 53 8.31 -1.01 -1.29
CA LEU A 53 7.66 -0.01 -2.15
C LEU A 53 6.16 -0.26 -2.12
N SER A 54 5.37 0.78 -1.86
CA SER A 54 3.91 0.65 -1.80
C SER A 54 3.22 1.85 -2.45
N SER A 55 2.14 1.60 -3.21
CA SER A 55 1.36 2.63 -3.90
C SER A 55 -0.14 2.31 -3.92
N GLY A 56 -0.94 3.25 -4.43
CA GLY A 56 -2.38 3.10 -4.58
C GLY A 56 -3.19 3.39 -3.31
N SER A 57 -2.68 4.26 -2.44
CA SER A 57 -3.48 4.87 -1.38
C SER A 57 -4.28 6.05 -1.93
N PRO A 58 -5.51 6.30 -1.44
CA PRO A 58 -6.24 7.53 -1.75
C PRO A 58 -5.42 8.76 -1.37
N ASN A 59 -5.28 9.73 -2.29
CA ASN A 59 -4.42 10.90 -2.09
C ASN A 59 -5.12 11.94 -1.20
N ARG A 60 -4.80 11.94 0.11
CA ARG A 60 -5.52 12.74 1.11
C ARG A 60 -4.84 14.03 1.56
N LEU A 61 -3.70 14.44 1.02
CA LEU A 61 -3.18 15.82 1.25
C LEU A 61 -4.12 16.90 0.68
N TYR A 62 -5.14 16.48 -0.09
CA TYR A 62 -6.21 17.30 -0.64
C TYR A 62 -7.47 17.32 0.25
N PHE A 63 -7.33 17.30 1.58
CA PHE A 63 -8.46 17.29 2.53
C PHE A 63 -9.24 18.62 2.63
N LEU A 64 -8.81 19.66 1.90
CA LEU A 64 -9.50 20.96 1.82
C LEU A 64 -10.44 21.10 0.61
N GLY A 65 -10.42 20.13 -0.32
CA GLY A 65 -11.30 20.12 -1.49
C GLY A 65 -12.45 19.14 -1.29
N VAL A 66 -13.69 19.62 -1.38
CA VAL A 66 -14.90 18.80 -1.45
C VAL A 66 -14.99 18.20 -2.86
N GLU A 67 -14.04 17.36 -3.23
CA GLU A 67 -14.03 16.61 -4.48
C GLU A 67 -13.90 15.12 -4.17
N GLU A 68 -14.68 14.31 -4.88
CA GLU A 68 -14.73 12.86 -4.75
C GLU A 68 -13.31 12.27 -4.78
N GLN A 69 -12.94 11.55 -3.72
CA GLN A 69 -11.60 10.97 -3.56
C GLN A 69 -11.39 9.86 -4.60
N GLN A 70 -10.99 10.22 -5.81
CA GLN A 70 -10.59 9.26 -6.84
C GLN A 70 -9.22 8.66 -6.49
N ARG A 71 -9.14 7.33 -6.48
CA ARG A 71 -7.91 6.57 -6.35
C ARG A 71 -7.02 6.88 -7.57
N LEU A 72 -5.71 6.95 -7.37
CA LEU A 72 -4.77 7.08 -8.50
C LEU A 72 -4.92 5.85 -9.41
N ASP A 73 -4.99 6.10 -10.73
CA ASP A 73 -5.12 5.05 -11.73
C ASP A 73 -4.00 4.01 -11.63
N SER A 74 -4.35 2.77 -11.96
CA SER A 74 -3.38 1.68 -12.06
C SER A 74 -2.49 1.93 -13.28
N TYR A 75 -1.22 2.27 -13.04
CA TYR A 75 -0.18 2.34 -14.07
C TYR A 75 0.42 0.96 -14.37
#